data_AF-A0A0U1P333-F1
#
_entry.id   AF-A0A0U1P333-F1
#
_cell.length_a   1.000
_cell.length_b   1.000
_cell.length_c   1.000
_cell.angle_alpha   90.00
_cell.angle_beta   90.00
_cell.angle_gamma   90.00
#
_symmetry.space_group_name_H-M   'P 1'
#
loop_
_entity.id
_entity.type
_entity.pdbx_description
1 polymer ?
#
loop_
_entity_poly.entity_id
_entity_poly.type
_entity_poly.pdbx_seq_one_letter_code
_entity_poly.pdbx_strand_id
1 'polypeptide(L)'
;MIIVNPLISYRAKSSSLRKVKTDIIDANHLCELYFKEDLEPYKKRGIQLLNLRNLTRQHENLTGIFVQAKLQFQAVLDEVFPEYRGVFGDLYSVVSLLTLLEYPTSNDVLDAEEERIAARIKENCNSRSRKWAATKAKELMAAAATLAVQHKHPIV
;
A
#
# COMPACT_ATOMS: atom_id res chain seq x y z
N MET A 1 -16.61 -2.21 -33.88
CA MET A 1 -15.15 -2.01 -34.00
C MET A 1 -14.50 -3.37 -33.86
N ILE A 2 -13.68 -3.77 -34.83
CA ILE A 2 -12.99 -5.05 -34.85
C ILE A 2 -11.57 -4.79 -34.36
N ILE A 3 -11.17 -5.48 -33.29
CA ILE A 3 -9.82 -5.40 -32.74
C ILE A 3 -9.13 -6.70 -33.12
N VAL A 4 -8.11 -6.59 -33.97
CA VAL A 4 -7.32 -7.74 -34.42
C VAL A 4 -6.14 -7.92 -33.48
N ASN A 5 -5.90 -9.15 -33.02
CA ASN A 5 -4.71 -9.47 -32.22
C ASN A 5 -3.45 -9.14 -33.05
N PRO A 6 -2.51 -8.31 -32.55
CA PRO A 6 -1.30 -7.93 -33.27
C PRO A 6 -0.43 -9.13 -33.72
N LEU A 7 -0.52 -10.27 -33.04
CA LEU A 7 0.20 -11.48 -33.40
C LEU A 7 -0.38 -12.16 -34.65
N ILE A 8 -1.70 -12.11 -34.83
CA ILE A 8 -2.38 -12.70 -35.99
C ILE A 8 -2.09 -11.86 -37.23
N SER A 9 -2.22 -10.53 -37.13
CA SER A 9 -1.88 -9.63 -38.24
C SER A 9 -0.40 -9.68 -38.60
N TYR A 10 0.50 -9.92 -37.63
CA TYR A 10 1.91 -10.13 -37.90
C TYR A 10 2.19 -11.46 -38.63
N ARG A 11 1.52 -12.56 -38.25
CA ARG A 11 1.62 -13.85 -38.95
C ARG A 11 1.07 -13.80 -40.38
N ALA A 12 0.04 -13.00 -40.63
CA ALA A 12 -0.48 -12.80 -41.98
C ALA A 12 0.59 -12.26 -42.96
N LYS A 13 1.58 -11.51 -42.45
CA LYS A 13 2.69 -10.96 -43.25
C LYS A 13 3.78 -11.98 -43.57
N SER A 14 3.82 -13.13 -42.89
CA SER A 14 4.86 -14.15 -43.12
C SER A 14 4.55 -15.08 -44.30
N SER A 15 3.46 -14.86 -45.02
CA SER A 15 3.13 -15.56 -46.26
C SER A 15 4.10 -15.25 -47.40
N SER A 16 4.82 -14.13 -47.34
CA SER A 16 5.86 -13.74 -48.31
C SER A 16 7.27 -14.01 -47.79
N LEU A 17 8.10 -14.66 -48.62
CA LEU A 17 9.52 -14.93 -48.35
C LEU A 17 10.39 -13.66 -48.26
N ARG A 18 9.91 -12.53 -48.82
CA ARG A 18 10.65 -11.26 -48.88
C ARG A 18 10.02 -10.23 -47.95
N LYS A 19 10.79 -9.74 -46.98
CA LYS A 19 10.35 -8.70 -46.04
C LYS A 19 10.37 -7.33 -46.72
N VAL A 20 9.26 -6.94 -47.36
CA VAL A 20 9.06 -5.59 -47.89
C VAL A 20 7.93 -4.94 -47.10
N LYS A 21 8.24 -3.86 -46.38
CA LYS A 21 7.27 -3.11 -45.59
C LYS A 21 6.92 -1.82 -46.32
N THR A 22 5.73 -1.80 -46.91
CA THR A 22 5.10 -0.63 -47.54
C THR A 22 3.65 -0.58 -47.12
N ASP A 23 3.12 0.63 -46.87
CA ASP A 23 1.76 0.82 -46.34
C ASP A 23 0.69 0.16 -47.23
N ILE A 24 0.89 0.17 -48.56
CA ILE A 24 0.00 -0.49 -49.52
C ILE A 24 -0.06 -2.01 -49.31
N ILE A 25 1.10 -2.64 -49.10
CA ILE A 25 1.20 -4.10 -48.90
C ILE A 25 0.61 -4.48 -47.53
N ASP A 26 0.89 -3.67 -46.51
CA ASP A 26 0.35 -3.87 -45.16
C ASP A 26 -1.18 -3.73 -45.13
N ALA A 27 -1.76 -2.79 -45.88
CA ALA A 27 -3.20 -2.63 -46.02
C ALA A 27 -3.85 -3.81 -46.76
N ASN A 28 -3.23 -4.29 -47.84
CA ASN A 28 -3.73 -5.47 -48.57
C ASN A 28 -3.73 -6.73 -47.70
N HIS A 29 -2.66 -6.98 -46.93
CA HIS A 29 -2.62 -8.13 -46.02
C HIS A 29 -3.69 -8.05 -44.93
N LEU A 30 -3.98 -6.86 -44.39
CA LEU A 30 -5.07 -6.68 -43.42
C LEU A 30 -6.44 -6.92 -44.05
N CYS A 31 -6.63 -6.50 -45.31
CA CYS A 31 -7.86 -6.72 -46.05
C CYS A 31 -8.07 -8.21 -46.34
N GLU A 32 -7.04 -8.91 -46.82
CA GLU A 32 -7.10 -10.36 -47.03
C GLU A 32 -7.38 -11.14 -45.74
N LEU A 33 -6.75 -10.75 -44.63
CA LEU A 33 -6.99 -11.35 -43.32
C LEU A 33 -8.47 -11.22 -42.92
N TYR A 34 -9.07 -10.07 -43.17
CA TYR A 34 -10.48 -9.80 -42.86
C TYR A 34 -11.45 -10.70 -43.65
N PHE A 35 -11.12 -11.07 -44.88
CA PHE A 35 -11.96 -11.94 -45.71
C PHE A 35 -11.68 -13.44 -45.53
N LYS A 36 -10.47 -13.81 -45.07
CA LYS A 36 -10.05 -15.21 -44.87
C LYS A 36 -10.32 -15.74 -43.47
N GLU A 37 -10.35 -14.87 -42.46
CA GLU A 37 -10.64 -15.25 -41.07
C GLU A 37 -12.00 -14.72 -40.62
N ASP A 38 -12.77 -15.55 -39.90
CA ASP A 38 -14.00 -15.14 -39.21
C ASP A 38 -13.66 -14.28 -37.99
N LEU A 39 -13.34 -13.01 -38.22
CA LEU A 39 -13.04 -12.05 -37.17
C LEU A 39 -14.34 -11.59 -36.48
N GLU A 40 -14.60 -12.09 -35.28
CA GLU A 40 -15.74 -11.64 -34.49
C GLU A 40 -15.59 -10.15 -34.06
N PRO A 41 -16.70 -9.38 -34.02
CA PRO A 41 -16.70 -8.05 -33.43
C PRO A 41 -16.21 -8.10 -31.99
N TYR A 42 -15.33 -7.16 -31.64
CA TYR A 42 -14.76 -7.12 -30.30
C TYR A 42 -15.86 -6.96 -29.23
N LYS A 43 -16.06 -8.00 -28.43
CA LYS A 43 -17.11 -8.03 -27.40
C LYS A 43 -16.66 -7.21 -26.18
N LYS A 44 -17.29 -6.06 -25.94
CA LYS A 44 -17.05 -5.21 -24.73
C LYS A 44 -17.12 -5.98 -23.41
N ARG A 45 -17.89 -7.08 -23.33
CA ARG A 45 -17.96 -7.98 -22.17
C ARG A 45 -16.58 -8.55 -21.76
N GLY A 46 -15.69 -8.79 -22.71
CA GLY A 46 -14.32 -9.25 -22.44
C GLY A 46 -13.48 -8.22 -21.70
N ILE A 47 -13.65 -6.92 -22.00
CA ILE A 47 -12.98 -5.83 -21.27
C ILE A 47 -13.44 -5.79 -19.83
N GLN A 48 -14.75 -5.85 -19.59
CA GLN A 48 -15.29 -5.75 -18.23
C GLN A 48 -14.76 -6.89 -17.35
N LEU A 49 -14.73 -8.10 -17.88
CA LEU A 49 -14.17 -9.26 -17.17
C LEU A 49 -12.65 -9.13 -16.95
N LEU A 50 -11.91 -8.65 -17.96
CA LEU A 50 -10.47 -8.39 -17.84
C LEU A 50 -10.18 -7.31 -16.78
N ASN A 51 -10.93 -6.21 -16.79
CA ASN A 51 -10.82 -5.13 -15.82
C ASN A 51 -11.12 -5.64 -14.41
N LEU A 52 -12.15 -6.47 -14.25
CA LEU A 52 -12.46 -7.08 -12.96
C LEU A 52 -11.31 -7.95 -12.46
N ARG A 53 -10.73 -8.81 -13.32
CA ARG A 53 -9.55 -9.62 -12.97
C ARG A 53 -8.35 -8.74 -12.60
N ASN A 54 -8.13 -7.65 -13.32
CA ASN A 54 -7.06 -6.71 -13.02
C ASN A 54 -7.28 -6.00 -11.67
N LEU A 55 -8.51 -5.57 -11.37
CA LEU A 55 -8.86 -4.97 -10.09
C LEU A 55 -8.67 -5.94 -8.93
N THR A 56 -9.05 -7.21 -9.08
CA THR A 56 -8.79 -8.24 -8.06
C THR A 56 -7.30 -8.42 -7.80
N ARG A 57 -6.49 -8.54 -8.86
CA ARG A 57 -5.02 -8.62 -8.73
C ARG A 57 -4.41 -7.37 -8.09
N GLN A 58 -4.91 -6.19 -8.43
CA GLN A 58 -4.48 -4.94 -7.82
C GLN A 58 -4.82 -4.91 -6.32
N HIS A 59 -6.00 -5.37 -5.95
CA HIS A 59 -6.41 -5.47 -4.55
C HIS A 59 -5.53 -6.45 -3.76
N GLU A 60 -5.23 -7.62 -4.31
CA GLU A 60 -4.30 -8.60 -3.72
C GLU A 60 -2.90 -7.99 -3.54
N ASN A 61 -2.39 -7.30 -4.57
CA ASN A 61 -1.09 -6.62 -4.50
C ASN A 61 -1.06 -5.53 -3.42
N LEU A 62 -2.09 -4.68 -3.36
CA LEU A 62 -2.20 -3.62 -2.35
C LEU A 62 -2.30 -4.20 -0.94
N THR A 63 -3.03 -5.30 -0.78
CA THR A 63 -3.13 -6.02 0.49
C THR A 63 -1.78 -6.59 0.89
N GLY A 64 -1.02 -7.16 -0.05
CA GLY A 64 0.35 -7.62 0.17
C GLY A 64 1.28 -6.50 0.63
N ILE A 65 1.25 -5.36 -0.05
CA ILE A 65 2.04 -4.17 0.33
C ILE A 65 1.63 -3.66 1.72
N PHE A 66 0.33 -3.61 2.02
CA PHE A 66 -0.17 -3.18 3.31
C PHE A 66 0.32 -4.08 4.47
N VAL A 67 0.27 -5.40 4.29
CA VAL A 67 0.78 -6.35 5.30
C VAL A 67 2.30 -6.19 5.47
N GLN A 68 3.05 -6.05 4.38
CA GLN A 68 4.50 -5.83 4.45
C GLN A 68 4.85 -4.52 5.15
N ALA A 69 4.16 -3.42 4.83
CA ALA A 69 4.36 -2.13 5.48
C ALA A 69 4.07 -2.21 6.99
N LYS A 70 3.03 -2.96 7.40
CA LYS A 70 2.73 -3.20 8.82
C LYS A 70 3.85 -3.96 9.53
N LEU A 71 4.39 -5.01 8.92
CA LEU A 71 5.49 -5.79 9.48
C LEU A 71 6.77 -4.94 9.59
N GLN A 72 7.09 -4.16 8.57
CA GLN A 72 8.24 -3.25 8.58
C GLN A 72 8.10 -2.16 9.65
N PHE A 73 6.92 -1.54 9.73
CA PHE A 73 6.60 -0.58 10.78
C PHE A 73 6.76 -1.19 12.18
N GLN A 74 6.24 -2.41 12.36
CA GLN A 74 6.37 -3.16 13.60
C GLN A 74 7.81 -3.45 13.98
N ALA A 75 8.63 -3.89 13.03
CA ALA A 75 10.04 -4.21 13.26
C ALA A 75 10.83 -2.96 13.68
N VAL A 76 10.64 -1.83 12.98
CA VAL A 76 11.27 -0.55 13.34
C VAL A 76 10.80 -0.08 14.70
N LEU A 77 9.50 -0.18 14.98
CA LEU A 77 8.94 0.22 16.27
C LEU A 77 9.48 -0.63 17.43
N ASP A 78 9.71 -1.92 17.22
CA ASP A 78 10.33 -2.80 18.23
C ASP A 78 11.78 -2.40 18.55
N GLU A 79 12.49 -1.85 17.59
CA GLU A 79 13.87 -1.40 17.77
C GLU A 79 13.95 -0.09 18.56
N VAL A 80 13.05 0.86 18.29
CA VAL A 80 13.12 2.21 18.86
C VAL A 80 12.21 2.42 20.08
N PHE A 81 11.07 1.73 20.15
CA PHE A 81 10.06 1.92 21.19
C PHE A 81 9.12 0.70 21.36
N PRO A 82 9.64 -0.45 21.83
CA PRO A 82 8.89 -1.71 21.90
C PRO A 82 7.64 -1.65 22.78
N GLU A 83 7.73 -0.97 23.93
CA GLU A 83 6.64 -0.86 24.92
C GLU A 83 5.45 -0.02 24.41
N TYR A 84 5.60 0.70 23.29
CA TYR A 84 4.52 1.49 22.69
C TYR A 84 3.31 0.63 22.30
N ARG A 85 3.53 -0.63 21.92
CA ARG A 85 2.47 -1.57 21.49
C ARG A 85 1.40 -1.79 22.56
N GLY A 86 1.75 -1.65 23.83
CA GLY A 86 0.81 -1.83 24.95
C GLY A 86 -0.03 -0.59 25.28
N VAL A 87 0.33 0.60 24.78
CA VAL A 87 -0.28 1.87 25.18
C VAL A 87 -1.67 2.05 24.56
N PHE A 88 -1.86 1.67 23.30
CA PHE A 88 -3.14 1.80 22.60
C PHE A 88 -3.75 0.43 22.33
N GLY A 89 -5.09 0.33 22.41
CA GLY A 89 -5.78 -0.93 22.13
C GLY A 89 -5.64 -1.39 20.67
N ASP A 90 -5.39 -0.45 19.75
CA ASP A 90 -5.00 -0.73 18.38
C ASP A 90 -3.82 0.18 17.99
N LEU A 91 -2.68 -0.46 17.71
CA LEU A 91 -1.45 0.18 17.28
C LEU A 91 -1.64 1.01 16.01
N TYR A 92 -2.48 0.55 15.09
CA TYR A 92 -2.71 1.19 13.79
C TYR A 92 -3.90 2.16 13.81
N SER A 93 -4.46 2.45 14.99
CA SER A 93 -5.49 3.46 15.13
C SER A 93 -4.95 4.84 14.75
N VAL A 94 -5.83 5.69 14.22
CA VAL A 94 -5.46 7.06 13.80
C VAL A 94 -4.80 7.84 14.94
N VAL A 95 -5.34 7.73 16.16
CA VAL A 95 -4.79 8.41 17.34
C VAL A 95 -3.38 7.90 17.67
N SER A 96 -3.17 6.59 17.63
CA SER A 96 -1.86 5.98 17.87
C SER A 96 -0.84 6.44 16.82
N LEU A 97 -1.17 6.35 15.53
CA LEU A 97 -0.25 6.74 14.47
C LEU A 97 0.09 8.24 14.50
N LEU A 98 -0.89 9.11 14.80
CA LEU A 98 -0.63 10.54 14.96
C LEU A 98 0.19 10.87 16.20
N THR A 99 -0.01 10.13 17.30
CA THR A 99 0.80 10.29 18.51
C THR A 99 2.24 9.88 18.25
N LEU A 100 2.47 8.76 17.57
CA LEU A 100 3.80 8.29 17.20
C LEU A 100 4.48 9.20 16.15
N LEU A 101 3.70 9.86 15.29
CA LEU A 101 4.24 10.84 14.35
C LEU A 101 4.82 12.08 15.06
N GLU A 102 4.22 12.48 16.18
CA GLU A 102 4.67 13.61 16.98
C GLU A 102 5.76 13.23 17.99
N TYR A 103 5.69 12.00 18.52
CA TYR A 103 6.66 11.45 19.48
C TYR A 103 7.16 10.08 18.98
N PRO A 104 8.10 10.08 18.00
CA PRO A 104 8.54 8.84 17.34
C PRO A 104 9.45 7.97 18.21
N THR A 105 10.17 8.56 19.18
CA THR A 105 11.05 7.82 20.09
C THR A 105 10.65 7.99 21.55
N SER A 106 11.12 7.08 22.39
CA SER A 106 10.95 7.17 23.85
C SER A 106 11.52 8.47 24.43
N ASN A 107 12.65 8.96 23.92
CA ASN A 107 13.24 10.22 24.39
C ASN A 107 12.35 11.43 24.07
N ASP A 108 11.74 11.46 22.88
CA ASP A 108 10.81 12.54 22.51
C ASP A 108 9.58 12.59 23.44
N VAL A 109 9.15 11.42 23.92
CA VAL A 109 8.08 11.32 24.94
C VAL A 109 8.58 11.85 26.28
N LEU A 110 9.77 11.44 26.73
CA LEU A 110 10.32 11.84 28.04
C LEU A 110 10.66 13.34 28.11
N ASP A 111 11.04 13.94 26.99
CA ASP A 111 11.31 15.38 26.88
C ASP A 111 10.02 16.22 26.85
N ALA A 112 8.87 15.59 26.58
CA ALA A 112 7.57 16.25 26.55
C ALA A 112 6.87 16.20 27.91
N GLU A 113 6.09 17.25 28.20
CA GLU A 113 5.25 17.28 29.40
C GLU A 113 4.01 16.40 29.23
N GLU A 114 3.62 15.68 30.29
CA GLU A 114 2.44 14.80 30.31
C GLU A 114 1.17 15.53 29.83
N GLU A 115 0.97 16.78 30.28
CA GLU A 115 -0.20 17.59 29.91
C GLU A 115 -0.22 17.91 28.42
N ARG A 116 0.95 18.17 27.82
CA ARG A 116 1.09 18.41 26.38
C ARG A 116 0.72 17.16 25.60
N ILE A 117 1.23 16.00 26.00
CA ILE A 117 0.88 14.71 25.38
C ILE A 117 -0.63 14.45 25.49
N ALA A 118 -1.22 14.67 26.67
CA ALA A 118 -2.64 14.48 26.90
C ALA A 118 -3.50 15.42 26.03
N ALA A 119 -3.10 16.68 25.89
CA ALA A 119 -3.77 17.66 25.03
C ALA A 119 -3.77 17.21 23.56
N ARG A 120 -2.61 16.76 23.05
CA ARG A 120 -2.46 16.29 21.67
C ARG A 120 -3.25 15.00 21.41
N ILE A 121 -3.22 14.04 22.34
CA ILE A 121 -4.06 12.84 22.27
C ILE A 121 -5.55 13.22 22.24
N LYS A 122 -5.96 14.22 23.02
CA LYS A 122 -7.35 14.69 23.05
C LYS A 122 -7.77 15.37 21.75
N GLU A 123 -6.91 16.17 21.14
CA GLU A 123 -7.13 16.79 19.82
C GLU A 123 -7.28 15.73 18.73
N ASN A 124 -6.42 14.71 18.76
CA ASN A 124 -6.47 13.59 17.82
C ASN A 124 -7.68 12.66 18.06
N CYS A 125 -8.25 12.68 19.27
CA CYS A 125 -9.40 11.86 19.67
C CYS A 125 -10.52 12.69 20.31
N ASN A 126 -11.23 13.45 19.47
CA ASN A 126 -12.33 14.30 19.92
C ASN A 126 -13.49 13.54 20.60
N SER A 127 -13.70 12.27 20.26
CA SER A 127 -14.78 11.44 20.80
C SER A 127 -14.57 10.94 22.24
N ARG A 128 -13.33 10.85 22.72
CA ARG A 128 -13.01 10.31 24.06
C ARG A 128 -12.91 11.41 25.12
N SER A 129 -13.01 11.06 26.39
CA SER A 129 -12.92 12.05 27.48
C SER A 129 -11.49 12.56 27.67
N ARG A 130 -11.32 13.76 28.25
CA ARG A 130 -9.98 14.25 28.66
C ARG A 130 -9.30 13.32 29.65
N LYS A 131 -10.07 12.72 30.58
CA LYS A 131 -9.56 11.74 31.53
C LYS A 131 -8.92 10.54 30.83
N TRP A 132 -9.55 10.04 29.76
CA TRP A 132 -8.98 8.96 28.96
C TRP A 132 -7.66 9.37 28.30
N ALA A 133 -7.59 10.59 27.74
CA ALA A 133 -6.37 11.11 27.13
C ALA A 133 -5.23 11.26 28.14
N ALA A 134 -5.52 11.77 29.36
CA ALA A 134 -4.56 11.84 30.46
C ALA A 134 -4.07 10.45 30.89
N THR A 135 -4.96 9.46 31.00
CA THR A 135 -4.57 8.07 31.27
C THR A 135 -3.61 7.55 30.20
N LYS A 136 -3.90 7.80 28.91
CA LYS A 136 -3.02 7.37 27.82
C LYS A 136 -1.69 8.09 27.80
N ALA A 137 -1.64 9.38 28.14
CA ALA A 137 -0.38 10.11 28.30
C ALA A 137 0.48 9.50 29.41
N LYS A 138 -0.12 9.13 30.56
CA LYS A 138 0.59 8.44 31.64
C LYS A 138 1.12 7.07 31.24
N GLU A 139 0.30 6.26 30.57
CA GLU A 139 0.72 4.96 30.04
C GLU A 139 1.87 5.11 29.04
N LEU A 140 1.83 6.13 28.18
CA LEU A 140 2.89 6.43 27.22
C LEU A 140 4.20 6.85 27.89
N MET A 141 4.14 7.75 28.88
CA MET A 141 5.30 8.16 29.67
C MET A 141 5.92 6.99 30.44
N ALA A 142 5.09 6.11 31.01
CA ALA A 142 5.54 4.92 31.69
C ALA A 142 6.23 3.93 30.73
N ALA A 143 5.66 3.72 29.53
CA ALA A 143 6.27 2.91 28.49
C ALA A 143 7.64 3.47 28.07
N ALA A 144 7.74 4.80 27.90
CA ALA A 144 9.00 5.46 27.56
C ALA A 144 10.07 5.31 28.66
N ALA A 145 9.68 5.52 29.92
CA ALA A 145 10.58 5.36 31.07
C ALA A 145 11.14 3.94 31.22
N THR A 146 10.33 2.92 30.89
CA THR A 146 10.75 1.50 30.96
C THR A 146 11.91 1.22 30.00
N LEU A 147 11.88 1.81 28.80
CA LEU A 147 12.97 1.67 27.82
C LEU A 147 14.28 2.34 28.30
N ALA A 148 14.19 3.49 28.96
CA ALA A 148 15.36 4.19 29.51
C ALA A 148 16.08 3.36 30.60
N VAL A 149 15.35 2.46 31.27
CA VAL A 149 15.93 1.51 32.24
C VAL A 149 16.66 0.36 31.53
N GLN A 150 16.13 -0.13 30.41
CA GLN A 150 16.72 -1.23 29.64
C GLN A 150 18.06 -0.85 28.99
N HIS A 151 18.22 0.39 28.51
CA HIS A 151 19.49 0.87 27.95
C HIS A 151 20.60 1.19 28.98
N LYS A 152 20.30 1.18 30.29
CA LYS A 152 21.29 1.40 31.36
C LYS A 152 22.01 0.14 31.84
N HIS A 153 21.61 -1.04 31.36
CA HIS A 153 22.40 -2.27 31.54
C HIS A 153 23.12 -2.61 30.25
N PRO A 154 24.37 -2.13 30.06
CA PRO A 154 25.18 -2.61 28.95
C PRO A 154 25.40 -4.11 29.15
N ILE A 155 25.06 -4.84 28.09
CA ILE A 155 25.33 -6.26 27.94
C ILE A 155 26.83 -6.45 28.17
N VAL A 156 27.16 -7.17 29.26
CA VAL A 156 28.49 -7.76 29.51
C VAL A 156 28.68 -8.93 28.57
#